data_AF-A0A2V5Q2S1-F1
#
_entry.id   AF-A0A2V5Q2S1-F1
#
_cell.length_a   1.000
_cell.length_b   1.000
_cell.length_c   1.000
_cell.angle_alpha   90.00
_cell.angle_beta   90.00
_cell.angle_gamma   90.00
#
_symmetry.space_group_name_H-M   'P 1'
#
loop_
_entity.id
_entity.type
_entity.pdbx_description
1 polymer ?
#
loop_
_entity_poly.entity_id
_entity_poly.type
_entity_poly.pdbx_seq_one_letter_code
_entity_poly.pdbx_strand_id
1 'polypeptide(L)'
;AGLHHPIRQFRDEVKTKMHGFLNVLGAAVLAAEHRWDAHQTSIMLEDENADSFSFTDDLFAWREWKIDIERLKYRRKFVTSFGSCSFDEPREDLRALGLL
;
A
#
# COMPACT_ATOMS: atom_id res chain seq x y z
N ALA A 1 7.33 -4.25 13.72
CA ALA A 1 8.02 -3.78 12.50
C ALA A 1 7.47 -4.59 11.34
N GLY A 2 7.01 -3.95 10.25
CA GLY A 2 6.08 -4.57 9.30
C GLY A 2 6.26 -4.20 7.82
N LEU A 3 6.86 -3.05 7.53
CA LEU A 3 6.74 -2.38 6.23
C LEU A 3 7.93 -2.66 5.29
N HIS A 4 8.34 -3.91 5.21
CA HIS A 4 9.44 -4.34 4.35
C HIS A 4 8.96 -4.70 2.93
N HIS A 5 7.70 -5.13 2.82
CA HIS A 5 7.14 -5.68 1.60
C HIS A 5 5.99 -4.82 1.10
N PRO A 6 5.76 -4.75 -0.23
CA PRO A 6 4.72 -3.92 -0.79
C PRO A 6 3.31 -4.40 -0.40
N ILE A 7 3.08 -5.71 -0.48
CA ILE A 7 1.78 -6.35 -0.24
C ILE A 7 1.82 -7.17 1.05
N ARG A 8 0.70 -7.24 1.76
CA ARG A 8 0.53 -8.07 2.94
C ARG A 8 0.78 -9.54 2.59
N GLN A 9 1.49 -10.22 3.48
CA GLN A 9 1.79 -11.63 3.32
C GLN A 9 2.12 -12.26 4.67
N PHE A 10 1.95 -13.58 4.75
CA PHE A 10 2.49 -14.37 5.86
C PHE A 10 4.00 -14.49 5.74
N ARG A 11 4.70 -14.27 6.86
CA ARG A 11 6.17 -14.32 6.93
C ARG A 11 6.61 -15.39 7.88
N ASP A 12 7.36 -16.35 7.36
CA ASP A 12 7.85 -17.48 8.11
C ASP A 12 8.87 -17.07 9.18
N GLU A 13 9.62 -16.00 8.96
CA GLU A 13 10.66 -15.50 9.87
C GLU A 13 10.08 -15.02 11.20
N VAL A 14 8.86 -14.49 11.17
CA VAL A 14 8.16 -13.93 12.34
C VAL A 14 6.86 -14.67 12.67
N LYS A 15 6.53 -15.74 11.92
CA LYS A 15 5.34 -16.59 12.08
C LYS A 15 4.04 -15.80 12.19
N THR A 16 3.90 -14.76 11.39
CA THR A 16 2.69 -13.90 11.38
C THR A 16 2.48 -13.22 10.03
N LYS A 17 1.28 -12.66 9.81
CA LYS A 17 0.98 -11.81 8.66
C LYS A 17 1.49 -10.39 8.91
N MET A 18 2.32 -9.89 8.00
CA MET A 18 2.85 -8.53 8.05
C MET A 18 2.12 -7.67 7.00
N HIS A 19 1.66 -6.47 7.40
CA HIS A 19 1.05 -5.54 6.45
C HIS A 19 2.08 -5.02 5.45
N GLY A 20 1.69 -4.95 4.18
CA GLY A 20 2.51 -4.31 3.17
C GLY A 20 2.42 -2.78 3.23
N PHE A 21 3.48 -2.09 2.81
CA PHE A 21 3.46 -0.63 2.79
C PHE A 21 2.49 -0.06 1.75
N LEU A 22 2.21 -0.75 0.64
CA LEU A 22 1.17 -0.33 -0.30
C LEU A 22 -0.23 -0.52 0.29
N ASN A 23 -0.46 -1.57 1.09
CA ASN A 23 -1.72 -1.72 1.83
C ASN A 23 -1.94 -0.54 2.77
N VAL A 24 -0.94 -0.20 3.61
CA VAL A 24 -1.08 0.85 4.63
C VAL A 24 -1.22 2.24 4.00
N LEU A 25 -0.32 2.58 3.07
CA LEU A 25 -0.34 3.89 2.42
C LEU A 25 -1.58 4.05 1.52
N GLY A 26 -1.91 3.02 0.75
CA GLY A 26 -3.08 3.03 -0.10
C GLY A 26 -4.38 3.15 0.71
N ALA A 27 -4.50 2.39 1.82
CA ALA A 27 -5.67 2.47 2.70
C ALA A 27 -5.80 3.85 3.34
N ALA A 28 -4.69 4.46 3.80
CA ALA A 28 -4.73 5.81 4.36
C ALA A 28 -5.21 6.85 3.34
N VAL A 29 -4.73 6.76 2.10
CA VAL A 29 -5.12 7.69 1.03
C VAL A 29 -6.58 7.49 0.63
N LEU A 30 -7.00 6.25 0.35
CA LEU A 30 -8.36 5.96 -0.11
C LEU A 30 -9.40 6.15 1.00
N ALA A 31 -9.07 5.83 2.26
CA ALA A 31 -9.95 6.12 3.38
C ALA A 31 -10.16 7.63 3.55
N ALA A 32 -9.11 8.44 3.42
CA ALA A 32 -9.23 9.89 3.50
C ALA A 32 -9.99 10.49 2.30
N GLU A 33 -9.89 9.86 1.14
CA GLU A 33 -10.54 10.28 -0.11
C GLU A 33 -12.03 9.95 -0.13
N HIS A 34 -12.37 8.70 0.19
CA HIS A 34 -13.72 8.14 0.10
C HIS A 34 -14.45 8.10 1.45
N ARG A 35 -13.82 8.61 2.51
CA ARG A 35 -14.36 8.63 3.89
C ARG A 35 -14.72 7.23 4.40
N TRP A 36 -13.84 6.27 4.16
CA TRP A 36 -14.03 4.91 4.65
C TRP A 36 -14.08 4.85 6.17
N ASP A 37 -14.85 3.90 6.68
CA ASP A 37 -14.82 3.51 8.08
C ASP A 37 -13.68 2.50 8.35
N ALA A 38 -13.57 2.10 9.62
CA ALA A 38 -12.55 1.13 10.04
C ALA A 38 -12.71 -0.22 9.37
N HIS A 39 -13.94 -0.66 9.11
CA HIS A 39 -14.21 -1.95 8.48
C HIS A 39 -13.69 -1.97 7.04
N GLN A 40 -14.10 -0.99 6.23
CA GLN A 40 -13.65 -0.87 4.84
C GLN A 40 -12.14 -0.69 4.75
N THR A 41 -11.55 0.08 5.67
CA THR A 41 -10.08 0.24 5.75
C THR A 41 -9.39 -1.10 6.05
N SER A 42 -9.94 -1.92 6.94
CA SER A 42 -9.37 -3.24 7.28
C SER A 42 -9.32 -4.17 6.07
N ILE A 43 -10.35 -4.15 5.20
CA ILE A 43 -10.40 -5.02 4.01
C ILE A 43 -9.19 -4.76 3.10
N MET A 44 -8.82 -3.50 2.88
CA MET A 44 -7.64 -3.17 2.09
C MET A 44 -6.33 -3.49 2.83
N LEU A 45 -6.29 -3.26 4.13
CA LEU A 45 -5.13 -3.60 4.96
C LEU A 45 -4.84 -5.10 4.97
N GLU A 46 -5.88 -5.93 4.79
CA GLU A 46 -5.83 -7.38 4.78
C GLU A 46 -5.67 -8.01 3.39
N ASP A 47 -5.67 -7.22 2.31
CA ASP A 47 -5.54 -7.74 0.95
C ASP A 47 -4.12 -8.27 0.67
N GLU A 48 -4.05 -9.53 0.25
CA GLU A 48 -2.79 -10.23 -0.07
C GLU A 48 -2.60 -10.40 -1.58
N ASN A 49 -3.56 -9.94 -2.41
CA ASN A 49 -3.48 -10.03 -3.85
C ASN A 49 -2.87 -8.75 -4.46
N ALA A 50 -1.70 -8.88 -5.09
CA ALA A 50 -1.05 -7.78 -5.79
C ALA A 50 -1.90 -7.24 -6.96
N ASP A 51 -2.68 -8.09 -7.63
CA ASP A 51 -3.52 -7.70 -8.77
C ASP A 51 -4.71 -6.81 -8.36
N SER A 52 -5.01 -6.73 -7.06
CA SER A 52 -5.99 -5.77 -6.55
C SER A 52 -5.50 -4.33 -6.67
N PHE A 53 -4.20 -4.10 -6.85
CA PHE A 53 -3.58 -2.78 -6.88
C PHE A 53 -3.22 -2.40 -8.31
N SER A 54 -3.62 -1.20 -8.74
CA SER A 54 -3.29 -0.68 -10.06
C SER A 54 -2.66 0.70 -9.93
N PHE A 55 -1.56 0.88 -10.64
CA PHE A 55 -0.83 2.14 -10.75
C PHE A 55 -0.76 2.50 -12.22
N THR A 56 -1.21 3.71 -12.56
CA THR A 56 -1.07 4.27 -13.90
C THR A 56 -0.47 5.67 -13.81
N ASP A 57 -0.18 6.27 -14.96
CA ASP A 57 0.31 7.65 -15.05
C ASP A 57 -0.72 8.69 -14.57
N ASP A 58 -1.98 8.29 -14.37
CA ASP A 58 -3.08 9.20 -14.02
C ASP A 58 -3.68 8.94 -12.63
N LEU A 59 -3.59 7.71 -12.13
CA LEU A 59 -4.27 7.32 -10.89
C LEU A 59 -3.59 6.18 -10.13
N PHE A 60 -3.92 6.10 -8.85
CA PHE A 60 -3.80 4.91 -8.02
C PHE A 60 -5.19 4.30 -7.82
N ALA A 61 -5.27 2.97 -7.88
CA ALA A 61 -6.50 2.24 -7.57
C ALA A 61 -6.24 1.00 -6.71
N TRP A 62 -7.24 0.69 -5.88
CA TRP A 62 -7.41 -0.61 -5.27
C TRP A 62 -8.83 -1.11 -5.61
N ARG A 63 -8.91 -2.16 -6.42
CA ARG A 63 -10.16 -2.68 -7.02
C ARG A 63 -10.95 -1.54 -7.70
N GLU A 64 -12.19 -1.30 -7.31
CA GLU A 64 -13.06 -0.25 -7.84
C GLU A 64 -12.70 1.16 -7.32
N TRP A 65 -11.93 1.26 -6.25
CA TRP A 65 -11.63 2.51 -5.57
C TRP A 65 -10.42 3.20 -6.16
N LYS A 66 -10.56 4.49 -6.48
CA LYS A 66 -9.56 5.24 -7.26
C LYS A 66 -9.27 6.60 -6.65
N ILE A 67 -8.07 7.09 -6.89
CA ILE A 67 -7.67 8.47 -6.63
C ILE A 67 -6.72 8.95 -7.75
N ASP A 68 -7.00 10.11 -8.33
CA ASP A 68 -6.15 10.72 -9.34
C ASP A 68 -4.85 11.28 -8.74
N ILE A 69 -3.82 11.46 -9.58
CA ILE A 69 -2.51 11.93 -9.13
C ILE A 69 -2.54 13.31 -8.48
N GLU A 70 -3.40 14.24 -8.94
CA GLU A 70 -3.45 15.59 -8.39
C GLU A 70 -3.94 15.57 -6.94
N ARG A 71 -4.99 14.78 -6.66
CA ARG A 71 -5.47 14.55 -5.30
C ARG A 71 -4.48 13.73 -4.47
N LEU A 72 -3.83 12.73 -5.07
CA LEU A 72 -2.79 11.93 -4.40
C LEU A 72 -1.61 12.80 -3.94
N LYS A 73 -1.16 13.75 -4.77
CA LYS A 73 -0.10 14.73 -4.40
C LYS A 73 -0.51 15.56 -3.18
N TYR A 74 -1.78 15.94 -3.08
CA TYR A 74 -2.28 16.63 -1.89
C TYR A 74 -2.23 15.71 -0.65
N ARG A 75 -2.67 14.45 -0.78
CA ARG A 75 -2.67 13.48 0.32
C ARG A 75 -1.26 13.08 0.78
N ARG A 76 -0.29 13.04 -0.14
CA ARG A 76 1.12 12.76 0.16
C ARG A 76 1.71 13.72 1.20
N LYS A 77 1.18 14.94 1.33
CA LYS A 77 1.65 15.89 2.36
C LYS A 77 1.46 15.38 3.79
N PHE A 78 0.55 14.42 4.00
CA PHE A 78 0.27 13.81 5.30
C PHE A 78 1.08 12.53 5.56
N VAL A 79 1.76 12.00 4.54
CA VAL A 79 2.64 10.83 4.67
C VAL A 79 3.96 11.11 3.98
N THR A 80 4.96 11.45 4.78
CA THR A 80 6.28 11.88 4.29
C THR A 80 7.22 10.72 4.04
N SER A 81 7.23 9.70 4.91
CA SER A 81 8.10 8.53 4.82
C SER A 81 7.57 7.37 5.65
N PHE A 82 8.11 6.17 5.38
CA PHE A 82 8.04 5.02 6.27
C PHE A 82 9.45 4.49 6.52
N GLY A 83 9.65 3.78 7.64
CA GLY A 83 10.93 3.16 7.98
C GLY A 83 10.97 1.69 7.60
N SER A 84 12.06 1.27 6.98
CA SER A 84 12.45 -0.13 6.77
C SER A 84 13.89 -0.32 7.26
N CYS A 85 14.20 -1.49 7.82
CA CYS A 85 15.57 -1.82 8.24
C CYS A 85 16.50 -2.12 7.06
N SER A 86 15.92 -2.36 5.88
CA SER A 86 16.63 -2.59 4.62
C SER A 86 16.13 -1.61 3.56
N PHE A 87 17.06 -1.01 2.84
CA PHE A 87 16.73 -0.17 1.69
C PHE A 87 16.46 -1.02 0.44
N ASP A 88 17.20 -2.12 0.27
CA ASP A 88 17.11 -2.94 -0.94
C ASP A 88 15.83 -3.77 -0.97
N GLU A 89 15.41 -4.36 0.16
CA GLU A 89 14.24 -5.25 0.22
C GLU A 89 12.95 -4.61 -0.34
N PRO A 90 12.51 -3.41 0.10
CA PRO A 90 11.30 -2.80 -0.46
C PRO A 90 11.41 -2.48 -1.95
N ARG A 91 12.62 -2.14 -2.43
CA ARG A 91 12.86 -1.78 -3.83
C ARG A 91 12.82 -3.00 -4.74
N GLU A 92 13.52 -4.07 -4.37
CA GLU A 92 13.57 -5.29 -5.17
C GLU A 92 12.18 -5.94 -5.26
N ASP A 93 11.40 -5.92 -4.19
CA ASP A 93 10.02 -6.40 -4.24
C ASP A 93 9.12 -5.57 -5.17
N LEU A 94 9.29 -4.24 -5.19
CA LEU A 94 8.57 -3.39 -6.15
C LEU A 94 8.97 -3.69 -7.60
N ARG A 95 10.25 -3.97 -7.87
CA ARG A 95 10.72 -4.42 -9.19
C ARG A 95 10.11 -5.76 -9.57
N ALA A 96 10.03 -6.70 -8.63
CA ALA A 96 9.40 -8.00 -8.85
C ALA A 96 7.91 -7.88 -9.19
N LEU A 97 7.25 -6.82 -8.72
CA LEU A 97 5.88 -6.45 -9.09
C LEU A 97 5.79 -5.60 -10.39
N GLY A 98 6.90 -5.24 -11.01
CA GLY A 98 6.93 -4.39 -12.21
C GLY A 98 6.56 -2.92 -11.95
N LEU A 99 6.70 -2.45 -10.71
CA LEU A 99 6.36 -1.08 -10.29
C LEU A 99 7.57 -0.12 -10.28
N LEU A 100 8.78 -0.62 -10.60
CA LEU A 100 10.06 0.11 -10.69
C LEU A 100 10.97 -0.49 -11.75
#